data_AF-A0A7Z9IZ44-F1
#
_entry.id   AF-A0A7Z9IZ44-F1
#
_cell.length_a   1.000
_cell.length_b   1.000
_cell.length_c   1.000
_cell.angle_alpha   90.00
_cell.angle_beta   90.00
_cell.angle_gamma   90.00
#
_symmetry.space_group_name_H-M   'P 1'
#
loop_
_entity.id
_entity.type
_entity.pdbx_description
1 polymer ?
#
loop_
_entity_poly.entity_id
_entity_poly.type
_entity_poly.pdbx_seq_one_letter_code
_entity_poly.pdbx_strand_id
1 'polypeptide(L)'
;PRTLIHSGYQGTLGYAFPTALGAQVGNPDKKVIAVSGDGGFMFGVQELATAAQHNIGVVTIVMNDGAFGNVKRNQKEDYGERYLG
;
A
#
# COMPACT_ATOMS: atom_id res chain seq x y z
N PRO A 1 -21.06 2.09 -4.07
CA PRO A 1 -20.65 2.80 -2.83
C PRO A 1 -19.67 1.93 -2.02
N ARG A 2 -18.81 2.53 -1.15
CA ARG A 2 -17.81 1.82 -0.32
C ARG A 2 -16.82 0.92 -1.09
N THR A 3 -16.40 1.37 -2.27
CA THR A 3 -15.45 0.64 -3.14
C THR A 3 -14.06 1.26 -3.17
N LEU A 4 -13.89 2.44 -2.56
CA LEU A 4 -12.61 3.12 -2.38
C LEU A 4 -12.30 3.17 -0.88
N ILE A 5 -11.21 2.53 -0.48
CA ILE A 5 -10.72 2.47 0.90
C ILE A 5 -9.28 2.96 0.88
N HIS A 6 -8.97 3.99 1.66
CA HIS A 6 -7.63 4.56 1.77
C HIS A 6 -7.41 5.06 3.20
N SER A 7 -6.15 5.33 3.57
CA SER A 7 -5.75 5.73 4.93
C SER A 7 -6.30 7.09 5.40
N GLY A 8 -7.11 7.76 4.56
CA GLY A 8 -7.69 9.06 4.85
C GLY A 8 -6.66 10.10 5.26
N TYR A 9 -7.04 10.94 6.21
CA TYR A 9 -6.24 12.07 6.69
C TYR A 9 -4.92 11.67 7.38
N GLN A 10 -4.89 10.53 8.06
CA GLN A 10 -3.68 10.10 8.78
C GLN A 10 -2.52 9.78 7.81
N GLY A 11 -2.83 9.35 6.58
CA GLY A 11 -1.80 9.05 5.59
C GLY A 11 -0.90 7.87 5.95
N THR A 12 -1.40 6.89 6.71
CA THR A 12 -0.62 5.75 7.20
C THR A 12 0.04 4.96 6.08
N LEU A 13 1.37 4.99 6.02
CA LEU A 13 2.16 4.18 5.09
C LEU A 13 2.03 2.70 5.45
N GLY A 14 1.96 1.82 4.44
CA GLY A 14 1.72 0.38 4.65
C GLY A 14 0.26 -0.04 4.75
N TYR A 15 -0.69 0.89 4.71
CA TYR A 15 -2.11 0.60 4.93
C TYR A 15 -2.76 -0.31 3.89
N ALA A 16 -2.35 -0.23 2.62
CA ALA A 16 -3.11 -0.78 1.49
C ALA A 16 -3.26 -2.31 1.51
N PHE A 17 -2.15 -3.04 1.65
CA PHE A 17 -2.15 -4.50 1.54
C PHE A 17 -2.88 -5.22 2.68
N PRO A 18 -2.55 -5.01 3.97
CA PRO A 18 -3.29 -5.63 5.08
C PRO A 18 -4.78 -5.26 5.08
N THR A 19 -5.11 -4.01 4.76
CA THR A 19 -6.51 -3.58 4.67
C THR A 19 -7.26 -4.30 3.55
N ALA A 20 -6.61 -4.53 2.41
CA ALA A 20 -7.20 -5.26 1.31
C ALA A 20 -7.48 -6.73 1.66
N LEU A 21 -6.60 -7.39 2.44
CA LEU A 21 -6.87 -8.73 2.96
C LEU A 21 -8.14 -8.74 3.81
N GLY A 22 -8.26 -7.81 4.75
CA GLY A 22 -9.48 -7.67 5.58
C GLY A 22 -10.73 -7.36 4.75
N ALA A 23 -10.62 -6.49 3.76
CA ALA A 23 -11.74 -6.15 2.87
C ALA A 23 -12.20 -7.36 2.04
N GLN A 24 -11.26 -8.20 1.58
CA GLN A 24 -11.55 -9.42 0.84
C GLN A 24 -12.24 -10.46 1.71
N VAL A 25 -11.78 -10.63 2.96
CA VAL A 25 -12.43 -11.51 3.95
C VAL A 25 -13.86 -11.03 4.26
N GLY A 26 -14.05 -9.72 4.43
CA GLY A 26 -15.38 -9.15 4.68
C GLY A 26 -16.32 -9.11 3.47
N ASN A 27 -15.81 -9.36 2.27
CA ASN A 27 -16.59 -9.34 1.01
C ASN A 27 -16.14 -10.49 0.08
N PRO A 28 -16.39 -11.75 0.43
CA PRO A 28 -15.85 -12.91 -0.30
C PRO A 28 -16.24 -12.96 -1.78
N ASP A 29 -17.43 -12.44 -2.13
CA ASP A 29 -17.95 -12.45 -3.51
C ASP A 29 -17.39 -11.32 -4.39
N LYS A 30 -16.61 -10.39 -3.81
CA LYS A 30 -16.03 -9.25 -4.53
C LYS A 30 -14.54 -9.47 -4.76
N LYS A 31 -14.04 -8.95 -5.87
CA LYS A 31 -12.60 -8.85 -6.11
C LYS A 31 -12.07 -7.59 -5.45
N VAL A 32 -11.04 -7.74 -4.62
CA VAL A 32 -10.34 -6.62 -4.00
C VAL A 32 -8.97 -6.44 -4.65
N ILE A 33 -8.66 -5.19 -4.97
CA ILE A 33 -7.37 -4.77 -5.54
C ILE A 33 -6.70 -3.82 -4.55
N ALA A 34 -5.47 -4.14 -4.16
CA ALA A 34 -4.59 -3.24 -3.41
C ALA A 34 -3.69 -2.49 -4.39
N VAL A 35 -3.57 -1.17 -4.23
CA VAL A 35 -2.60 -0.34 -4.96
C VAL A 35 -1.65 0.26 -3.94
N SER A 36 -0.35 0.05 -4.12
CA SER A 36 0.67 0.55 -3.21
C SER A 36 1.93 0.97 -3.97
N GLY A 37 2.74 1.85 -3.37
CA GLY A 37 4.14 2.00 -3.78
C GLY A 37 5.00 0.86 -3.22
N ASP A 38 6.19 0.65 -3.75
CA ASP A 38 7.19 -0.31 -3.24
C ASP A 38 7.49 -0.09 -1.75
N GLY A 39 7.83 1.14 -1.35
CA GLY A 39 8.10 1.48 0.04
C GLY A 39 6.89 1.23 0.93
N GLY A 40 5.68 1.54 0.44
CA GLY A 40 4.44 1.27 1.17
C GLY A 40 4.16 -0.23 1.32
N PHE A 41 4.31 -1.02 0.26
CA PHE A 41 4.10 -2.46 0.31
C PHE A 41 5.05 -3.14 1.30
N MET A 42 6.31 -2.70 1.36
CA MET A 42 7.32 -3.27 2.25
C MET A 42 7.02 -3.11 3.75
N PHE A 43 6.15 -2.18 4.16
CA PHE A 43 5.68 -2.09 5.56
C PHE A 43 4.79 -3.27 5.97
N GLY A 44 4.08 -3.88 5.03
CA GLY A 44 3.11 -4.95 5.29
C GLY A 44 3.39 -6.24 4.53
N VAL A 45 4.56 -6.39 3.90
CA VAL A 45 4.90 -7.53 3.05
C VAL A 45 4.81 -8.88 3.78
N GLN A 46 5.00 -8.87 5.09
CA GLN A 46 4.92 -10.02 5.99
C GLN A 46 3.52 -10.63 6.00
N GLU A 47 2.48 -9.83 5.71
CA GLU A 47 1.10 -10.31 5.59
C GLU A 47 0.86 -11.20 4.37
N LEU A 48 1.85 -11.36 3.48
CA LEU A 48 1.82 -12.42 2.47
C LEU A 48 1.73 -13.80 3.15
N ALA A 49 2.35 -13.96 4.32
CA ALA A 49 2.24 -15.18 5.11
C ALA A 49 0.79 -15.39 5.57
N THR A 50 0.13 -14.35 6.08
CA THR A 50 -1.29 -14.38 6.46
C THR A 50 -2.19 -14.73 5.28
N ALA A 51 -1.96 -14.08 4.13
CA ALA A 51 -2.72 -14.33 2.92
C ALA A 51 -2.62 -15.79 2.46
N ALA A 52 -1.40 -16.36 2.47
CA ALA A 52 -1.17 -17.76 2.14
C ALA A 52 -1.80 -18.72 3.17
N GLN A 53 -1.57 -18.46 4.47
CA GLN A 53 -2.08 -19.30 5.56
C GLN A 53 -3.61 -19.41 5.55
N HIS A 54 -4.31 -18.33 5.20
CA HIS A 54 -5.77 -18.26 5.22
C HIS A 54 -6.42 -18.32 3.83
N ASN A 55 -5.64 -18.58 2.77
CA ASN A 55 -6.11 -18.60 1.39
C ASN A 55 -6.88 -17.34 0.96
N ILE A 56 -6.38 -16.16 1.36
CA ILE A 56 -7.02 -14.87 1.06
C ILE A 56 -6.49 -14.34 -0.28
N GLY A 57 -7.32 -14.40 -1.32
CA GLY A 57 -6.95 -13.98 -2.67
C GLY A 57 -7.15 -12.48 -2.91
N VAL A 58 -6.09 -11.69 -2.85
CA VAL A 58 -6.07 -10.26 -3.22
C VAL A 58 -5.09 -10.01 -4.37
N VAL A 59 -5.50 -9.21 -5.35
CA VAL A 59 -4.58 -8.71 -6.38
C VAL A 59 -3.89 -7.45 -5.86
N THR A 60 -2.55 -7.46 -5.80
CA THR A 60 -1.77 -6.28 -5.35
C THR A 60 -0.94 -5.73 -6.51
N ILE A 61 -1.12 -4.44 -6.78
CA ILE A 61 -0.34 -3.68 -7.75
C ILE A 61 0.67 -2.83 -6.98
N VAL A 62 1.96 -3.09 -7.22
CA VAL A 62 3.07 -2.36 -6.61
C VAL A 62 3.70 -1.45 -7.65
N MET A 63 3.59 -0.13 -7.44
CA MET A 63 4.30 0.87 -8.22
C MET A 63 5.73 0.97 -7.68
N ASN A 64 6.68 0.39 -8.40
CA ASN A 64 8.06 0.30 -7.96
C ASN A 64 8.92 1.35 -8.66
N ASP A 65 9.22 2.44 -7.96
CA ASP A 65 10.12 3.51 -8.40
C ASP A 65 11.44 3.56 -7.62
N GLY A 66 11.63 2.66 -6.65
CA GLY A 66 12.84 2.55 -5.83
C GLY A 66 13.01 3.72 -4.84
N ALA A 67 11.93 4.43 -4.50
CA ALA A 67 12.02 5.61 -3.65
C ALA A 67 10.74 5.86 -2.83
N PHE A 68 10.88 6.65 -1.75
CA PHE A 68 9.71 7.33 -1.18
C PHE A 68 9.36 8.53 -2.05
N GLY A 69 8.69 8.29 -3.19
CA GLY A 69 8.48 9.28 -4.26
C GLY A 69 7.95 10.64 -3.81
N ASN A 70 6.99 10.68 -2.88
CA ASN A 70 6.48 11.94 -2.32
C ASN A 70 7.53 12.70 -1.51
N VAL A 71 8.34 12.00 -0.71
CA VAL A 71 9.43 12.60 0.06
C VAL A 71 10.53 13.09 -0.87
N LYS A 72 10.90 12.30 -1.89
CA LYS A 72 11.88 12.66 -2.90
C LYS A 72 11.46 13.90 -3.69
N ARG A 73 10.18 14.01 -4.04
CA ARG A 73 9.63 15.21 -4.69
C ARG A 73 9.78 16.43 -3.79
N ASN A 74 9.38 16.35 -2.53
CA ASN A 74 9.53 17.47 -1.59
C ASN A 74 11.00 17.87 -1.42
N GLN A 75 11.92 16.89 -1.32
CA GLN A 75 13.37 17.17 -1.29
C GLN A 75 13.85 17.94 -2.52
N LYS A 76 13.32 17.62 -3.70
CA LYS A 76 13.62 18.33 -4.95
C LYS A 76 13.07 19.75 -4.95
N GLU A 77 11.79 19.90 -4.66
CA GLU A 77 11.04 21.15 -4.82
C GLU A 77 11.33 22.16 -3.70
N ASP A 78 11.43 21.69 -2.45
CA ASP A 78 11.47 22.55 -1.27
C ASP A 78 12.87 22.66 -0.63
N TYR A 79 13.78 21.73 -0.95
CA TYR A 79 15.08 21.61 -0.27
C TYR A 79 16.29 21.67 -1.22
N GLY A 80 16.12 22.26 -2.41
CA GLY A 80 17.22 22.52 -3.34
C GLY A 80 17.91 21.26 -3.85
N GLU A 81 17.11 20.23 -4.19
CA GLU A 81 17.61 18.94 -4.69
C GLU A 81 18.55 18.19 -3.73
N ARG A 82 18.44 18.47 -2.42
CA ARG A 82 19.18 17.73 -1.39
C ARG A 82 18.47 16.44 -1.02
N TYR A 83 18.94 15.33 -1.59
CA TYR A 83 18.39 14.00 -1.33
C TYR A 83 18.96 13.38 -0.05
N LEU A 84 18.08 12.82 0.79
CA LEU A 84 18.42 12.10 2.02
C LEU A 84 17.61 10.80 2.09
N GLY A 85 18.26 9.74 2.56
CA GLY A 85 17.70 8.39 2.57
C GLY A 85 18.15 7.57 1.37
#